data_AF-A0A521WXE4-F1
#
_entry.id   AF-A0A521WXE4-F1
#
_cell.length_a   1.000
_cell.length_b   1.000
_cell.length_c   1.000
_cell.angle_alpha   90.00
_cell.angle_beta   90.00
_cell.angle_gamma   90.00
#
_symmetry.space_group_name_H-M   'P 1'
#
loop_
_entity.id
_entity.type
_entity.pdbx_description
1 polymer ?
#
loop_
_entity_poly.entity_id
_entity_poly.type
_entity_poly.pdbx_seq_one_letter_code
_entity_poly.pdbx_strand_id
1 'polypeptide(L)' 'MSHILEALRAILGERVVTDAETLDAHRHDYWALAQLQDLLGAGAPRPRAVVFA' A
#
# COMPACT_ATOMS: atom_id res chain seq x y z
N MET A 1 7.33 -9.62 -10.33
CA MET A 1 6.91 -8.20 -10.13
C MET A 1 5.51 -8.06 -10.71
N SER A 2 4.59 -7.31 -10.09
CA SER A 2 3.25 -7.12 -10.69
C SER A 2 3.37 -6.15 -11.87
N HIS A 3 2.77 -6.48 -13.03
CA HIS A 3 2.78 -5.62 -14.23
C HIS A 3 2.27 -4.19 -13.96
N ILE A 4 1.43 -4.02 -12.93
CA ILE A 4 0.88 -2.73 -12.52
C ILE A 4 1.94 -1.87 -11.82
N LEU A 5 2.79 -2.45 -10.98
CA LEU A 5 3.84 -1.69 -10.28
C LEU A 5 4.91 -1.17 -11.24
N GLU A 6 5.27 -1.97 -12.24
CA GLU A 6 6.20 -1.57 -13.29
C GLU A 6 5.62 -0.42 -14.12
N ALA A 7 4.35 -0.53 -14.53
CA ALA A 7 3.66 0.55 -15.24
C ALA A 7 3.56 1.83 -14.41
N LEU A 8 3.23 1.73 -13.12
CA LEU A 8 3.16 2.88 -12.22
C LEU A 8 4.53 3.55 -12.06
N ARG A 9 5.61 2.78 -11.85
CA ARG A 9 6.98 3.33 -11.77
C ARG A 9 7.42 3.95 -13.09
N ALA A 10 7.05 3.39 -14.22
CA ALA A 10 7.37 3.96 -15.53
C ALA A 10 6.71 5.34 -15.76
N ILE A 11 5.50 5.54 -15.23
CA ILE A 11 4.74 6.79 -15.40
C ILE A 11 5.09 7.83 -14.32
N LEU A 12 5.23 7.39 -13.06
CA LEU A 12 5.30 8.27 -11.88
C LEU A 12 6.68 8.30 -11.24
N GLY A 13 7.60 7.43 -11.65
CA GLY A 13 8.99 7.40 -11.17
C GLY A 13 9.10 7.14 -9.67
N GLU A 14 9.93 7.95 -9.00
CA GLU A 14 10.27 7.85 -7.58
C GLU A 14 9.09 8.09 -6.63
N ARG A 15 7.97 8.61 -7.14
CA ARG A 15 6.74 8.82 -6.37
C ARG A 15 6.09 7.51 -5.94
N VAL A 16 6.45 6.38 -6.56
CA VAL A 16 5.93 5.04 -6.26
C VAL A 16 6.85 4.34 -5.26
N VAL A 17 6.44 4.36 -4.01
CA VAL A 17 7.21 3.85 -2.87
C VAL A 17 6.76 2.43 -2.51
N THR A 18 7.72 1.54 -2.23
CA THR A 18 7.45 0.12 -1.92
C THR A 18 8.31 -0.42 -0.77
N ASP A 19 8.96 0.44 0.02
CA ASP A 19 9.72 -0.02 1.18
C ASP A 19 8.77 -0.46 2.30
N ALA A 20 9.23 -1.40 3.13
CA ALA A 20 8.37 -2.03 4.12
C ALA A 20 7.86 -1.06 5.19
N GLU A 21 8.64 -0.04 5.54
CA GLU A 21 8.30 0.93 6.58
C GLU A 21 7.14 1.82 6.12
N THR A 22 7.24 2.40 4.91
CA THR A 22 6.17 3.21 4.31
C THR A 22 4.90 2.38 4.10
N LEU A 23 5.02 1.15 3.59
CA LEU A 23 3.84 0.30 3.37
C LEU A 23 3.12 -0.04 4.69
N ASP A 24 3.86 -0.25 5.79
CA ASP A 24 3.28 -0.52 7.09
C ASP A 24 2.62 0.72 7.70
N ALA A 25 3.23 1.90 7.56
CA ALA A 25 2.66 3.17 8.01
C ALA A 25 1.30 3.46 7.35
N HIS A 26 1.15 3.07 6.08
CA HIS A 26 -0.05 3.33 5.28
C HIS A 26 -1.07 2.16 5.25
N ARG A 27 -0.88 1.10 6.04
CA ARG A 27 -1.82 -0.05 6.09
C ARG A 27 -3.24 0.33 6.57
N HIS A 28 -3.37 1.45 7.27
CA HIS A 28 -4.64 1.94 7.82
C HIS A 28 -5.29 3.05 6.97
N ASP A 29 -4.67 3.49 5.88
CA ASP A 29 -5.25 4.50 4.97
C ASP A 29 -6.56 4.00 4.34
N TYR A 30 -6.66 2.69 4.12
CA TYR A 30 -7.92 2.02 3.76
C TYR A 30 -8.79 1.81 5.01
N TRP A 31 -9.17 2.90 5.67
CA TRP A 31 -9.75 2.89 7.02
C TRP A 31 -10.86 1.86 7.21
N ALA A 32 -11.86 1.82 6.32
CA ALA A 32 -12.97 0.87 6.44
C ALA A 32 -12.55 -0.60 6.33
N LEU A 33 -11.61 -0.91 5.42
CA LEU A 33 -11.10 -2.26 5.24
C LEU A 33 -10.14 -2.67 6.36
N ALA A 34 -9.30 -1.74 6.81
CA ALA A 34 -8.36 -1.95 7.90
C ALA A 34 -9.10 -2.28 9.21
N GLN A 35 -10.11 -1.48 9.56
CA GLN A 35 -10.94 -1.71 10.75
C GLN A 35 -11.66 -3.06 10.69
N LEU A 36 -12.24 -3.43 9.54
CA LEU A 36 -12.90 -4.72 9.37
C LEU A 36 -11.93 -5.89 9.55
N GLN A 37 -10.73 -5.81 8.96
CA GLN A 37 -9.73 -6.89 9.05
C GLN A 37 -9.12 -7.00 10.46
N ASP A 38 -8.93 -5.87 11.15
CA ASP A 38 -8.48 -5.86 12.54
C ASP A 38 -9.54 -6.48 13.47
N LEU A 39 -10.84 -6.16 13.28
CA LEU A 39 -11.94 -6.78 14.02
C LEU A 39 -12.00 -8.30 13.82
N LEU A 40 -11.65 -8.78 12.62
CA LEU A 40 -11.59 -10.21 12.28
C LEU A 40 -10.29 -10.88 12.74
N GLY A 41 -9.36 -10.14 13.36
CA GLY A 41 -8.06 -10.66 13.80
C GLY A 41 -7.08 -11.01 12.67
N ALA A 42 -7.40 -10.65 11.43
CA ALA A 42 -6.54 -10.88 10.26
C ALA A 42 -5.44 -9.81 10.11
N GLY A 43 -5.64 -8.66 10.76
CA GLY A 43 -4.74 -7.51 10.69
C GLY A 43 -4.97 -6.66 9.43
N ALA A 44 -4.88 -5.34 9.57
CA ALA A 44 -5.03 -4.42 8.46
C ALA A 44 -4.09 -4.77 7.28
N PRO A 45 -4.62 -4.81 6.04
CA PRO A 45 -3.90 -5.29 4.87
C PRO A 45 -2.78 -4.31 4.49
N ARG A 46 -1.63 -4.86 4.13
CA ARG A 46 -0.51 -4.05 3.64
C ARG A 46 -0.70 -3.68 2.17
N PRO A 47 -0.60 -2.39 1.79
CA PRO A 47 -0.58 -1.98 0.39
C PRO A 47 0.64 -2.55 -0.33
N ARG A 48 0.57 -2.65 -1.66
CA ARG A 48 1.70 -3.09 -2.50
C ARG A 48 2.59 -1.93 -2.96
N ALA A 49 2.07 -0.71 -2.94
CA ALA A 49 2.79 0.54 -3.18
C ALA A 49 1.99 1.70 -2.59
N VAL A 50 2.69 2.78 -2.24
CA VAL A 50 2.10 4.09 -1.92
C VAL A 50 2.57 5.07 -3.00
N VAL A 51 1.67 5.97 -3.43
CA VAL A 51 1.96 7.00 -4.43
C VAL A 51 1.81 8.36 -3.79
N PHE A 52 2.90 9.12 -3.71
CA PHE A 52 2.88 10.49 -3.18
C PHE A 52 2.51 11.51 -4.27
N ALA A 53 1.83 12.59 -3.86
CA ALA A 53 1.37 13.68 -4.73
C ALA A 53 2.52 14.55 -5.28
#